data_AF-A0A7L3MIQ2-F1
#
_entry.id   AF-A0A7L3MIQ2-F1
#
_cell.length_a   1.000
_cell.length_b   1.000
_cell.length_c   1.000
_cell.angle_alpha   90.00
_cell.angle_beta   90.00
_cell.angle_gamma   90.00
#
_symmetry.space_group_name_H-M   'P 1'
#
loop_
_entity.id
_entity.type
_entity.pdbx_description
1 polymer ?
#
loop_
_entity_poly.entity_id
_entity_poly.type
_entity_poly.pdbx_seq_one_letter_code
_entity_poly.pdbx_strand_id
1 'polypeptide(L)'
;VNEWSLKIRKEMRVIDRQIRDIQREEEKVKRSIKDAAKKNQRDVCVILAKELIRSRRAVSKLYASKAHMNSVLMGMKNQLAVLRVAGSLQKSTEVMKAMQNLVKIPEIQATMRDLSKEMMK
;
A
#
# COMPACT_ATOMS: atom_id res chain seq x y z
N VAL A 1 15.44 3.82 -14.34
CA VAL A 1 15.07 4.49 -13.05
C VAL A 1 13.85 5.41 -13.15
N ASN A 2 13.76 6.32 -14.13
CA ASN A 2 12.60 7.21 -14.27
C ASN A 2 11.28 6.45 -14.52
N GLU A 3 11.29 5.45 -15.39
CA GLU A 3 10.12 4.61 -15.66
C GLU A 3 9.64 3.86 -14.40
N TRP A 4 10.56 3.24 -13.66
CA TRP A 4 10.25 2.56 -12.39
C TRP A 4 9.64 3.51 -11.36
N SER A 5 10.16 4.73 -11.28
CA SER A 5 9.64 5.77 -10.39
C SER A 5 8.22 6.19 -10.76
N LEU A 6 7.89 6.23 -12.06
CA LEU A 6 6.54 6.50 -12.55
C LEU A 6 5.58 5.35 -12.25
N LYS A 7 6.00 4.09 -12.46
CA LYS A 7 5.23 2.88 -12.12
C LYS A 7 4.89 2.86 -10.62
N ILE A 8 5.87 3.03 -9.74
CA ILE A 8 5.65 3.07 -8.28
C ILE A 8 4.70 4.21 -7.88
N ARG A 9 4.87 5.41 -8.45
CA ARG A 9 3.95 6.53 -8.19
C ARG A 9 2.53 6.26 -8.67
N LYS A 10 2.35 5.50 -9.75
CA LYS A 10 1.02 5.07 -10.21
C LYS A 10 0.38 4.15 -9.18
N GLU A 11 1.09 3.13 -8.72
CA GLU A 11 0.60 2.19 -7.69
C GLU A 11 0.27 2.90 -6.36
N MET A 12 1.08 3.88 -5.94
CA MET A 12 0.77 4.71 -4.78
C MET A 12 -0.60 5.40 -4.88
N ARG A 13 -0.97 5.91 -6.05
CA ARG A 13 -2.27 6.55 -6.27
C ARG A 13 -3.42 5.55 -6.25
N VAL A 14 -3.18 4.30 -6.65
CA VAL A 14 -4.15 3.21 -6.55
C VAL A 14 -4.42 2.91 -5.08
N ILE A 15 -3.37 2.78 -4.27
CA ILE A 15 -3.49 2.57 -2.82
C ILE A 15 -4.24 3.74 -2.15
N ASP A 16 -3.92 4.98 -2.51
CA ASP A 16 -4.62 6.17 -1.97
C ASP A 16 -6.10 6.22 -2.36
N ARG A 17 -6.49 5.60 -3.48
CA ARG A 17 -7.89 5.45 -3.87
C ARG A 17 -8.57 4.38 -3.02
N GLN A 18 -7.94 3.22 -2.87
CA GLN A 18 -8.45 2.12 -2.04
C GLN A 18 -8.64 2.53 -0.58
N ILE A 19 -7.70 3.27 0.00
CA ILE A 19 -7.83 3.80 1.36
C ILE A 19 -9.09 4.68 1.47
N ARG A 20 -9.30 5.60 0.52
CA ARG A 20 -10.48 6.48 0.52
C ARG A 20 -11.78 5.70 0.35
N ASP A 21 -11.79 4.69 -0.51
CA ASP A 21 -12.98 3.87 -0.76
C ASP A 21 -13.34 3.06 0.50
N ILE A 22 -12.36 2.46 1.18
CA ILE A 22 -12.58 1.73 2.44
C ILE A 22 -13.06 2.69 3.54
N GLN A 23 -12.43 3.86 3.70
CA GLN A 23 -12.84 4.85 4.70
C GLN A 23 -14.28 5.34 4.48
N ARG A 24 -14.68 5.55 3.23
CA ARG A 24 -16.08 5.90 2.89
C ARG A 24 -17.05 4.79 3.28
N GLU A 25 -16.67 3.54 3.09
CA GLU A 25 -17.50 2.39 3.50
C GLU A 25 -17.55 2.26 5.02
N GLU A 26 -16.46 2.53 5.74
CA GLU A 26 -16.44 2.58 7.21
C GLU A 26 -17.45 3.62 7.77
N GLU A 27 -17.61 4.77 7.11
CA GLU A 27 -18.60 5.77 7.50
C GLU A 27 -20.04 5.29 7.34
N LYS A 28 -20.33 4.45 6.33
CA LYS A 28 -21.65 3.83 6.15
C LYS A 28 -21.88 2.77 7.22
N VAL A 29 -20.90 1.89 7.44
CA VAL A 29 -20.95 0.86 8.48
C VAL A 29 -21.17 1.48 9.86
N LYS A 30 -20.49 2.60 10.16
CA LYS A 30 -20.69 3.34 11.42
C LYS A 30 -22.12 3.87 11.57
N ARG A 31 -22.76 4.33 10.49
CA ARG A 31 -24.18 4.73 10.50
C ARG A 31 -25.08 3.52 10.75
N SER A 32 -24.85 2.42 10.03
CA SER A 32 -25.61 1.16 10.21
C SER A 32 -25.50 0.60 11.63
N ILE A 33 -24.33 0.70 12.28
CA ILE A 33 -24.16 0.31 13.69
C ILE A 33 -25.04 1.16 14.60
N LYS A 34 -25.09 2.48 14.41
CA LYS A 34 -25.94 3.37 15.22
C LYS A 34 -27.42 3.05 15.03
N ASP A 35 -27.85 2.77 13.81
CA ASP A 35 -29.24 2.46 13.52
C ASP A 35 -29.65 1.07 14.06
N ALA A 36 -28.79 0.06 13.93
CA ALA A 36 -29.00 -1.26 14.51
C ALA A 36 -29.04 -1.20 16.06
N ALA A 37 -28.21 -0.36 16.67
CA ALA A 37 -28.21 -0.13 18.11
C ALA A 37 -29.53 0.47 18.60
N LYS A 38 -30.10 1.46 17.88
CA LYS A 38 -31.43 2.03 18.19
C LYS A 38 -32.55 0.99 18.12
N LYS A 39 -32.42 0.01 17.21
CA LYS A 39 -33.38 -1.10 17.04
C LYS A 39 -33.13 -2.27 18.00
N ASN A 40 -32.19 -2.13 18.93
CA ASN A 40 -31.79 -3.16 19.90
C ASN A 40 -31.33 -4.49 19.25
N GLN A 41 -30.79 -4.43 18.03
CA GLN A 41 -30.31 -5.60 17.26
C GLN A 41 -28.85 -5.90 17.61
N ARG A 42 -28.63 -6.59 18.73
CA ARG A 42 -27.28 -6.83 19.27
C ARG A 42 -26.38 -7.65 18.32
N ASP A 43 -26.91 -8.68 17.68
CA ASP A 43 -26.12 -9.55 16.79
C ASP A 43 -25.62 -8.81 15.54
N VAL A 44 -26.48 -7.95 14.98
CA VAL A 44 -26.14 -7.10 13.83
C VAL A 44 -25.03 -6.12 14.20
N CYS A 45 -25.11 -5.49 15.38
CA CYS A 45 -24.05 -4.62 15.88
C CYS A 45 -22.71 -5.34 16.02
N VAL A 46 -22.70 -6.59 16.50
CA VAL A 46 -21.47 -7.38 16.66
C VAL A 46 -20.85 -7.72 15.30
N ILE A 47 -21.66 -8.10 14.31
CA ILE A 47 -21.18 -8.40 12.95
C ILE A 47 -20.58 -7.14 12.31
N LEU A 48 -21.30 -6.01 12.37
CA LEU A 48 -20.85 -4.75 11.80
C LEU A 48 -19.59 -4.21 12.51
N ALA A 49 -19.47 -4.41 13.83
CA ALA A 49 -18.27 -4.03 14.57
C ALA A 49 -17.04 -4.86 14.15
N LYS A 50 -17.21 -6.17 13.93
CA LYS A 50 -16.15 -7.02 13.38
C LYS A 50 -15.72 -6.55 12.00
N GLU A 51 -16.66 -6.15 11.16
CA GLU A 51 -16.37 -5.61 9.83
C GLU A 51 -15.60 -4.28 9.91
N LEU A 52 -15.98 -3.39 10.82
CA LEU A 52 -15.24 -2.14 11.06
C LEU A 52 -13.78 -2.40 11.47
N ILE A 53 -13.52 -3.39 12.33
CA ILE A 53 -12.16 -3.77 12.71
C ILE A 53 -11.37 -4.33 11.52
N ARG A 54 -12.02 -5.10 10.64
CA ARG A 54 -11.39 -5.62 9.42
C ARG A 54 -11.01 -4.49 8.46
N SER A 55 -11.92 -3.53 8.23
CA SER A 55 -11.65 -2.35 7.39
C SER A 55 -10.45 -1.55 7.92
N ARG A 56 -10.39 -1.30 9.23
CA ARG A 56 -9.25 -0.59 9.85
C ARG A 56 -7.93 -1.33 9.68
N ARG A 57 -7.92 -2.66 9.84
CA ARG A 57 -6.73 -3.49 9.60
C ARG A 57 -6.31 -3.44 8.13
N ALA A 58 -7.26 -3.44 7.20
CA ALA A 58 -6.97 -3.30 5.77
C ALA A 58 -6.34 -1.93 5.47
N VAL A 59 -6.92 -0.84 5.98
CA VAL A 59 -6.37 0.53 5.84
C VAL A 59 -4.95 0.63 6.43
N SER A 60 -4.71 0.07 7.61
CA SER A 60 -3.37 0.05 8.22
C SER A 60 -2.34 -0.67 7.34
N LYS A 61 -2.71 -1.82 6.76
CA LYS A 61 -1.86 -2.55 5.81
C LYS A 61 -1.58 -1.72 4.55
N LEU A 62 -2.57 -1.03 4.01
CA LEU A 62 -2.41 -0.15 2.85
C LEU A 62 -1.47 1.04 3.15
N TYR A 63 -1.54 1.63 4.35
CA TYR A 63 -0.57 2.66 4.75
C TYR A 63 0.86 2.12 4.88
N ALA A 64 1.05 0.93 5.46
CA ALA A 64 2.36 0.28 5.51
C ALA A 64 2.91 0.03 4.10
N SER A 65 2.04 -0.40 3.18
CA SER A 65 2.35 -0.57 1.76
C SER A 65 2.82 0.72 1.10
N LYS A 66 2.12 1.83 1.37
CA LYS A 66 2.51 3.16 0.89
C LYS A 66 3.88 3.59 1.44
N ALA A 67 4.17 3.32 2.71
CA ALA A 67 5.47 3.61 3.30
C ALA A 67 6.60 2.81 2.63
N HIS A 68 6.38 1.51 2.36
CA HIS A 68 7.35 0.70 1.63
C HIS A 68 7.58 1.20 0.20
N MET A 69 6.53 1.61 -0.54
CA MET A 69 6.69 2.21 -1.87
C MET A 69 7.49 3.51 -1.83
N ASN A 70 7.27 4.35 -0.81
CA ASN A 70 8.05 5.57 -0.62
C ASN A 70 9.53 5.26 -0.37
N SER A 71 9.83 4.23 0.43
CA SER A 71 11.21 3.78 0.65
C SER A 71 11.89 3.34 -0.65
N VAL A 72 11.20 2.56 -1.49
CA VAL A 72 11.72 2.19 -2.83
C VAL A 72 11.93 3.42 -3.70
N LEU A 73 10.99 4.38 -3.70
CA LEU A 73 11.13 5.62 -4.47
C LEU A 73 12.34 6.46 -4.02
N MET A 74 12.61 6.53 -2.72
CA MET A 74 13.79 7.21 -2.19
C MET A 74 15.08 6.49 -2.61
N GLY A 75 15.10 5.16 -2.54
CA GLY A 75 16.23 4.37 -3.02
C GLY A 75 16.46 4.55 -4.52
N MET A 76 15.40 4.68 -5.33
CA MET A 76 15.53 5.02 -6.75
C MET A 76 16.13 6.40 -6.99
N LYS A 77 15.74 7.39 -6.18
CA LYS A 77 16.34 8.73 -6.22
C LYS A 77 17.83 8.68 -5.87
N ASN A 78 18.19 7.87 -4.87
CA ASN A 78 19.59 7.64 -4.51
C ASN A 78 20.36 6.97 -5.67
N GLN A 79 19.80 5.95 -6.31
CA GLN A 79 20.42 5.29 -7.46
C GLN A 79 20.71 6.25 -8.62
N LEU A 80 19.84 7.24 -8.87
CA LEU A 80 20.12 8.30 -9.85
C LEU A 80 21.33 9.16 -9.46
N ALA A 81 21.50 9.47 -8.18
CA ALA A 81 22.66 10.21 -7.70
C ALA A 81 23.94 9.38 -7.84
N VAL A 82 23.90 8.11 -7.43
CA VAL A 82 25.02 7.17 -7.57
C VAL A 82 25.40 6.99 -9.04
N LEU A 83 24.43 6.84 -9.95
CA LEU A 83 24.67 6.78 -11.39
C LEU A 83 25.40 8.02 -11.94
N ARG A 84 25.03 9.23 -11.47
CA ARG A 84 25.69 10.47 -11.93
C ARG A 84 27.14 10.57 -11.46
N VAL A 85 27.44 10.05 -10.27
CA VAL A 85 28.77 10.16 -9.67
C VAL A 85 29.68 9.01 -10.11
N ALA A 86 29.19 7.77 -10.03
CA ALA A 86 29.96 6.55 -10.23
C ALA A 86 29.75 5.89 -11.60
N GLY A 87 28.83 6.39 -12.43
CA GLY A 87 28.52 5.83 -13.75
C GLY A 87 27.85 4.45 -13.75
N SER A 88 27.57 3.88 -12.57
CA SER A 88 27.01 2.53 -12.41
C SER A 88 25.91 2.49 -11.34
N LEU A 89 25.01 1.52 -11.46
CA LEU A 89 23.99 1.23 -10.45
C LEU A 89 24.58 0.34 -9.35
N GLN A 90 24.36 0.69 -8.08
CA GLN A 90 24.76 -0.16 -6.96
C GLN A 90 23.57 -0.97 -6.45
N LYS A 91 23.80 -2.20 -5.98
CA LYS A 91 22.72 -3.00 -5.35
C LYS A 91 22.35 -2.39 -4.00
N SER A 92 21.11 -1.90 -3.86
CA SER A 92 20.60 -1.34 -2.61
C SER A 92 19.80 -2.39 -1.83
N THR A 93 20.33 -2.82 -0.69
CA THR A 93 19.68 -3.78 0.22
C THR A 93 18.36 -3.24 0.79
N GLU A 94 18.29 -1.93 1.04
CA GLU A 94 17.07 -1.26 1.51
C GLU A 94 15.94 -1.33 0.48
N VAL A 95 16.25 -1.02 -0.77
CA VAL A 95 15.27 -1.13 -1.88
C VAL A 95 14.81 -2.57 -2.01
N MET A 96 15.73 -3.54 -1.98
CA MET A 96 15.37 -4.96 -2.10
C MET A 96 14.46 -5.44 -0.96
N LYS A 97 14.74 -5.03 0.29
CA LYS A 97 13.90 -5.37 1.45
C LYS A 97 12.51 -4.74 1.35
N ALA A 98 12.44 -3.46 0.99
CA ALA A 98 11.16 -2.77 0.81
C ALA A 98 10.35 -3.41 -0.33
N MET A 99 11.01 -3.74 -1.44
CA MET A 99 10.39 -4.41 -2.59
C MET A 99 9.82 -5.79 -2.22
N GLN A 100 10.56 -6.57 -1.42
CA GLN A 100 10.10 -7.88 -0.97
C GLN A 100 8.82 -7.81 -0.14
N ASN A 101 8.67 -6.77 0.68
CA ASN A 101 7.42 -6.54 1.42
C ASN A 101 6.28 -6.11 0.49
N LEU A 102 6.59 -5.40 -0.60
CA LEU A 102 5.59 -4.97 -1.58
C LEU A 102 5.02 -6.10 -2.43
N VAL A 103 5.83 -7.11 -2.77
CA VAL A 103 5.40 -8.30 -3.54
C VAL A 103 4.36 -9.16 -2.77
N LYS A 104 4.22 -8.95 -1.46
CA LYS A 104 3.24 -9.66 -0.62
C LYS A 104 1.84 -9.03 -0.63
N ILE A 105 1.67 -7.88 -1.27
CA ILE A 105 0.41 -7.15 -1.32
C ILE A 105 -0.32 -7.50 -2.62
N PRO A 106 -1.46 -8.20 -2.58
CA PRO A 106 -2.12 -8.73 -3.76
C PRO A 106 -2.38 -7.68 -4.86
N GLU A 107 -2.74 -6.47 -4.46
CA GLU A 107 -3.18 -5.39 -5.35
C GLU A 107 -2.05 -4.86 -6.24
N ILE A 108 -0.81 -4.92 -5.77
CA ILE A 108 0.38 -4.40 -6.47
C ILE A 108 1.41 -5.50 -6.73
N GLN A 109 1.07 -6.75 -6.43
CA GLN A 109 2.02 -7.86 -6.43
C GLN A 109 2.64 -8.10 -7.81
N ALA A 110 1.83 -8.09 -8.88
CA ALA A 110 2.30 -8.34 -10.24
C ALA A 110 3.31 -7.27 -10.67
N THR A 111 2.94 -6.00 -10.53
CA THR A 111 3.78 -4.86 -10.93
C THR A 111 5.07 -4.79 -10.12
N MET A 112 5.01 -5.09 -8.82
CA MET A 112 6.18 -5.12 -7.95
C MET A 112 7.10 -6.31 -8.23
N ARG A 113 6.55 -7.47 -8.61
CA ARG A 113 7.36 -8.62 -9.01
C ARG A 113 8.12 -8.35 -10.30
N ASP A 114 7.48 -7.71 -11.27
CA ASP A 114 8.11 -7.36 -12.54
C ASP A 114 9.20 -6.31 -12.34
N LEU A 115 8.93 -5.26 -11.57
CA LEU A 115 9.92 -4.27 -11.17
C LEU A 115 11.10 -4.90 -10.43
N SER A 116 10.85 -5.86 -9.53
CA SER A 116 11.91 -6.56 -8.82
C SER A 116 12.81 -7.37 -9.75
N LYS A 117 12.26 -7.99 -10.81
CA LYS A 117 13.05 -8.70 -11.82
C LYS A 117 13.87 -7.74 -12.67
N GLU A 118 13.29 -6.60 -13.07
CA GLU A 118 13.98 -5.57 -13.83
C GLU A 118 15.15 -4.94 -13.04
N MET A 119 15.01 -4.79 -11.71
CA MET A 119 16.07 -4.25 -10.84
C MET A 119 17.18 -5.25 -10.49
N MET A 120 16.93 -6.56 -10.62
CA MET A 120 17.93 -7.60 -10.35
C MET A 120 18.81 -7.93 -11.56
N LYS A 121 18.42 -7.49 -12.75
CA LYS A 121 19.23 -7.57 -13.97
C LYS A 121 20.30 -6.47 -13.95
#